data_AF-A0A432QNT7-F1
#
_entry.id   AF-A0A432QNT7-F1
#
_cell.length_a   1.000
_cell.length_b   1.000
_cell.length_c   1.000
_cell.angle_alpha   90.00
_cell.angle_beta   90.00
_cell.angle_gamma   90.00
#
_symmetry.space_group_name_H-M   'P 1'
#
loop_
_entity.id
_entity.type
_entity.pdbx_description
1 polymer ?
#
loop_
_entity_poly.entity_id
_entity_poly.type
_entity_poly.pdbx_seq_one_letter_code
_entity_poly.pdbx_strand_id
1 'polypeptide(L)'
;MAEIKITVKIKKKNIPAIYHLKPSEAFSLFREKLLEIVEQLPSDRVTNRAVKEIFRKQGRKRLSLLEKKFKKLDSSSIMEKKVIYSSFYRVFQRLRWAEESGSEREVELRVWATSSIDYLYEVVRLLEVHNSC
;
A
#
# COMPACT_ATOMS: atom_id res chain seq x y z
N MET A 1 -43.43 -18.00 1.42
CA MET A 1 -42.60 -16.79 1.30
C MET A 1 -41.41 -17.14 0.43
N ALA A 2 -41.19 -16.43 -0.68
CA ALA A 2 -40.14 -16.79 -1.64
C ALA A 2 -38.76 -16.35 -1.12
N GLU A 3 -37.79 -17.28 -1.08
CA GLU A 3 -36.39 -16.99 -0.78
C GLU A 3 -35.77 -16.23 -1.94
N ILE A 4 -35.46 -14.95 -1.73
CA ILE A 4 -34.74 -14.13 -2.71
C ILE A 4 -33.24 -14.44 -2.57
N LYS A 5 -32.70 -15.28 -3.47
CA LYS A 5 -31.24 -15.48 -3.60
C LYS A 5 -30.61 -14.27 -4.28
N ILE A 6 -30.08 -13.34 -3.48
CA ILE A 6 -29.28 -12.23 -3.97
C ILE A 6 -27.91 -12.77 -4.38
N THR A 7 -27.68 -12.91 -5.69
CA THR A 7 -26.37 -13.31 -6.23
C THR A 7 -25.54 -12.05 -6.46
N VAL A 8 -24.71 -11.68 -5.48
CA VAL A 8 -23.79 -10.55 -5.62
C VAL A 8 -22.59 -10.98 -6.45
N LYS A 9 -22.52 -10.56 -7.72
CA LYS A 9 -21.30 -10.66 -8.54
C LYS A 9 -20.28 -9.64 -8.05
N ILE A 10 -19.45 -10.03 -7.09
CA ILE A 10 -18.27 -9.25 -6.71
C ILE A 10 -17.30 -9.26 -7.91
N LYS A 11 -17.21 -8.15 -8.64
CA LYS A 11 -16.10 -7.93 -9.59
C LYS A 11 -14.81 -7.92 -8.77
N LYS A 12 -14.09 -9.05 -8.72
CA LYS A 12 -12.75 -9.12 -8.13
C LYS A 12 -11.88 -8.09 -8.84
N LYS A 13 -11.58 -6.96 -8.21
CA LYS A 13 -10.48 -6.09 -8.65
C LYS A 13 -9.20 -6.92 -8.52
N ASN A 14 -8.60 -7.27 -9.65
CA ASN A 14 -7.38 -8.07 -9.66
C ASN A 14 -6.26 -7.32 -8.94
N ILE A 15 -5.51 -8.02 -8.09
CA ILE A 15 -4.28 -7.48 -7.51
C ILE A 15 -3.37 -7.20 -8.71
N PRO A 16 -2.73 -6.03 -8.79
CA PRO A 16 -1.85 -5.71 -9.91
C PRO A 16 -0.77 -6.78 -10.06
N ALA A 17 -0.44 -7.13 -11.30
CA ALA A 17 0.62 -8.07 -11.61
C ALA A 17 2.00 -7.44 -11.34
N ILE A 18 2.39 -7.40 -10.07
CA ILE A 18 3.60 -6.71 -9.60
C ILE A 18 4.91 -7.43 -9.92
N TYR A 19 4.86 -8.72 -10.26
CA TYR A 19 6.07 -9.54 -10.50
C TYR A 19 6.85 -9.14 -11.76
N HIS A 20 6.22 -8.41 -12.68
CA HIS A 20 6.87 -7.89 -13.89
C HIS A 20 7.43 -6.48 -13.71
N LEU A 21 7.12 -5.83 -12.58
CA LEU A 21 7.52 -4.46 -12.32
C LEU A 21 8.92 -4.42 -11.69
N LYS A 22 9.67 -3.36 -11.94
CA LYS A 22 10.82 -3.01 -11.10
C LYS A 22 10.33 -2.64 -9.69
N PRO A 23 11.15 -2.84 -8.65
CA PRO A 23 10.88 -2.34 -7.31
C PRO A 23 10.39 -0.89 -7.25
N SER A 24 11.01 0.03 -8.02
CA SER A 24 10.58 1.43 -8.11
C SER A 24 9.22 1.63 -8.77
N GLU A 25 8.88 0.81 -9.78
CA GLU A 25 7.58 0.83 -10.45
C GLU A 25 6.48 0.29 -9.53
N ALA A 26 6.75 -0.79 -8.80
CA ALA A 26 5.84 -1.31 -7.78
C ALA A 26 5.60 -0.28 -6.66
N PHE A 27 6.65 0.44 -6.24
CA PHE A 27 6.51 1.54 -5.29
C PHE A 27 5.70 2.70 -5.85
N SER A 28 5.90 3.06 -7.11
CA SER A 28 5.14 4.12 -7.79
C SER A 28 3.65 3.81 -7.80
N LEU A 29 3.29 2.57 -8.12
CA LEU A 29 1.90 2.10 -8.07
C LEU A 29 1.32 2.16 -6.65
N PHE A 30 2.10 1.74 -5.64
CA PHE A 30 1.68 1.87 -4.24
C PHE A 30 1.42 3.33 -3.87
N ARG A 31 2.33 4.23 -4.23
CA ARG A 31 2.23 5.66 -3.94
C ARG A 31 1.00 6.29 -4.59
N GLU A 32 0.71 5.94 -5.84
CA GLU A 32 -0.49 6.39 -6.53
C GLU A 32 -1.75 5.98 -5.76
N LYS A 33 -1.89 4.69 -5.42
CA LYS A 33 -3.04 4.20 -4.65
C LYS A 33 -3.15 4.82 -3.27
N LEU A 34 -2.02 5.02 -2.60
CA LEU A 34 -1.97 5.68 -1.31
C LEU A 34 -2.53 7.11 -1.39
N LEU A 35 -2.12 7.88 -2.39
CA LEU A 35 -2.59 9.25 -2.56
C LEU A 35 -4.09 9.30 -2.92
N GLU A 36 -4.55 8.44 -3.83
CA GLU A 36 -5.97 8.30 -4.15
C GLU A 36 -6.82 8.05 -2.89
N ILE A 37 -6.39 7.12 -2.04
CA ILE A 37 -7.12 6.75 -0.82
C ILE A 37 -7.12 7.89 0.18
N VAL A 38 -5.96 8.51 0.42
CA VAL A 38 -5.85 9.62 1.36
C VAL A 38 -6.74 10.78 0.92
N GLU A 39 -6.84 11.06 -0.37
CA GLU A 39 -7.72 12.11 -0.91
C GLU A 39 -9.21 11.78 -0.72
N GLN A 40 -9.60 10.52 -0.89
CA GLN A 40 -10.98 10.04 -0.71
C GLN A 40 -11.48 10.11 0.74
N LEU A 41 -10.60 10.12 1.74
CA LEU A 41 -11.02 10.20 3.14
C LEU A 41 -11.78 11.52 3.42
N PRO A 42 -12.97 11.51 4.05
CA PRO A 42 -13.75 12.72 4.24
C PRO A 42 -13.12 13.63 5.32
N SER A 43 -13.02 14.94 5.03
CA SER A 43 -12.23 15.92 5.82
C SER A 43 -12.97 16.52 7.04
N ASP A 44 -14.26 16.22 7.15
CA ASP A 44 -15.14 16.55 8.27
C ASP A 44 -14.72 15.82 9.55
N ARG A 45 -14.26 14.58 9.43
CA ARG A 45 -13.76 13.77 10.54
C ARG A 45 -12.34 14.18 10.94
N VAL A 46 -12.16 14.49 12.22
CA VAL A 46 -10.88 14.95 12.81
C VAL A 46 -9.74 13.97 12.54
N THR A 47 -10.00 12.67 12.68
CA THR A 47 -9.00 11.61 12.44
C THR A 47 -8.54 11.57 10.99
N ASN A 48 -9.46 11.71 10.02
CA ASN A 48 -9.12 11.75 8.59
C ASN A 48 -8.34 13.02 8.23
N ARG A 49 -8.72 14.16 8.82
CA ARG A 49 -7.98 15.41 8.68
C ARG A 49 -6.55 15.26 9.21
N ALA A 50 -6.37 14.63 10.37
CA ALA A 50 -5.06 14.35 10.94
C ALA A 50 -4.23 13.45 10.01
N VAL A 51 -4.82 12.38 9.46
CA VAL A 51 -4.16 11.51 8.47
C VAL A 51 -3.72 12.32 7.24
N LYS A 52 -4.63 13.08 6.62
CA LYS A 52 -4.29 13.95 5.46
C LYS A 52 -3.15 14.91 5.79
N GLU A 53 -3.16 15.49 6.98
CA GLU A 53 -2.14 16.44 7.41
C GLU A 53 -0.77 15.76 7.65
N ILE A 54 -0.76 14.57 8.25
CA ILE A 54 0.45 13.74 8.37
C ILE A 54 1.01 13.48 6.97
N PHE A 55 0.17 13.09 6.01
CA PHE A 55 0.59 12.85 4.63
C PHE A 55 1.13 14.09 3.93
N ARG A 56 0.53 15.26 4.17
CA ARG A 56 0.99 16.55 3.65
C ARG A 56 2.35 16.97 4.22
N LYS A 57 2.53 16.92 5.54
CA LYS A 57 3.72 17.45 6.23
C LYS A 57 4.88 16.46 6.26
N GLN A 58 4.62 15.22 6.68
CA GLN A 58 5.64 14.21 6.93
C GLN A 58 5.65 13.12 5.85
N GLY A 59 4.47 12.74 5.35
CA GLY A 59 4.31 11.69 4.35
C GLY A 59 5.09 11.97 3.08
N ARG A 60 5.10 13.20 2.56
CA ARG A 60 5.88 13.56 1.36
C ARG A 60 7.38 13.23 1.50
N LYS A 61 8.00 13.62 2.62
CA LYS A 61 9.42 13.35 2.88
C LYS A 61 9.67 11.86 3.01
N ARG A 62 8.80 11.16 3.76
CA ARG A 62 8.90 9.71 3.96
C ARG A 62 8.75 8.93 2.64
N LEU A 63 7.75 9.27 1.85
CA LEU A 63 7.49 8.66 0.54
C LEU A 63 8.63 8.94 -0.45
N SER A 64 9.18 10.16 -0.47
CA SER A 64 10.33 10.47 -1.33
C SER A 64 11.59 9.69 -0.92
N LEU A 65 11.80 9.46 0.38
CA LEU A 65 12.90 8.63 0.86
C LEU A 65 12.72 7.16 0.44
N LEU A 66 11.53 6.60 0.61
CA LEU A 66 11.21 5.24 0.15
C LEU A 66 11.36 5.11 -1.36
N GLU A 67 10.90 6.09 -2.14
CA GLU A 67 11.06 6.13 -3.60
C GLU A 67 12.52 6.02 -4.01
N LYS A 68 13.40 6.82 -3.39
CA LYS A 68 14.85 6.76 -3.64
C LYS A 68 15.44 5.40 -3.28
N LYS A 69 14.99 4.81 -2.15
CA LYS A 69 15.49 3.50 -1.70
C LYS A 69 15.03 2.38 -2.64
N PHE A 70 13.75 2.32 -3.01
CA PHE A 70 13.26 1.33 -3.98
C PHE A 70 13.89 1.49 -5.37
N LYS A 71 14.21 2.73 -5.79
CA LYS A 71 14.96 2.97 -7.02
C LYS A 71 16.37 2.36 -7.00
N LYS A 72 17.05 2.37 -5.84
CA LYS A 72 18.33 1.65 -5.68
C LYS A 72 18.16 0.14 -5.75
N LEU A 73 17.03 -0.37 -5.27
CA LEU A 73 16.71 -1.80 -5.29
C LEU A 73 16.34 -2.33 -6.69
N ASP A 74 16.22 -1.47 -7.71
CA ASP A 74 15.95 -1.92 -9.08
C ASP A 74 17.03 -2.87 -9.62
N SER A 75 18.28 -2.66 -9.20
CA SER A 75 19.43 -3.50 -9.52
C SER A 75 19.68 -4.64 -8.51
N SER A 76 18.79 -4.85 -7.54
CA SER A 76 18.93 -5.92 -6.55
C SER A 76 18.91 -7.31 -7.18
N SER A 77 19.43 -8.28 -6.42
CA SER A 77 19.43 -9.70 -6.77
C SER A 77 18.02 -10.25 -6.93
N ILE A 78 17.90 -11.41 -7.59
CA ILE A 78 16.61 -12.10 -7.78
C ILE A 78 15.96 -12.42 -6.43
N MET A 79 16.74 -12.80 -5.42
CA MET A 79 16.22 -13.16 -4.10
C MET A 79 15.60 -11.96 -3.38
N GLU A 80 16.28 -10.84 -3.37
CA GLU A 80 15.75 -9.59 -2.78
C GLU A 80 14.52 -9.11 -3.53
N LYS A 81 14.52 -9.19 -4.86
CA LYS A 81 13.33 -8.88 -5.68
C LYS A 81 12.13 -9.73 -5.29
N LYS A 82 12.30 -11.03 -5.02
CA LYS A 82 11.22 -11.89 -4.51
C LYS A 82 10.66 -11.40 -3.17
N VAL A 83 11.52 -10.95 -2.25
CA VAL A 83 11.09 -10.37 -0.96
C VAL A 83 10.30 -9.08 -1.19
N ILE A 84 10.78 -8.21 -2.07
CA ILE A 84 10.10 -6.96 -2.43
C ILE A 84 8.72 -7.25 -3.03
N TYR A 85 8.62 -8.16 -4.00
CA TYR A 85 7.35 -8.51 -4.63
C TYR A 85 6.37 -9.14 -3.63
N SER A 86 6.84 -10.06 -2.79
CA SER A 86 6.00 -10.65 -1.73
C SER A 86 5.50 -9.56 -0.76
N SER A 87 6.32 -8.56 -0.48
CA SER A 87 5.96 -7.43 0.37
C SER A 87 4.90 -6.54 -0.25
N PHE A 88 5.06 -6.16 -1.52
CA PHE A 88 4.03 -5.39 -2.23
C PHE A 88 2.75 -6.20 -2.44
N TYR A 89 2.84 -7.50 -2.69
CA TYR A 89 1.68 -8.38 -2.79
C TYR A 89 0.84 -8.29 -1.51
N ARG A 90 1.50 -8.40 -0.35
CA ARG A 90 0.85 -8.29 0.96
C ARG A 90 0.22 -6.91 1.18
N VAL A 91 0.90 -5.83 0.78
CA VAL A 91 0.37 -4.46 0.85
C VAL A 91 -0.91 -4.33 0.02
N PHE A 92 -0.91 -4.78 -1.24
CA PHE A 92 -2.09 -4.69 -2.11
C PHE A 92 -3.21 -5.67 -1.71
N GLN A 93 -2.88 -6.82 -1.15
CA GLN A 93 -3.87 -7.73 -0.58
C GLN A 93 -4.61 -7.09 0.60
N ARG A 94 -3.87 -6.44 1.52
CA ARG A 94 -4.47 -5.71 2.64
C ARG A 94 -5.31 -4.52 2.17
N LEU A 95 -4.90 -3.85 1.09
CA LEU A 95 -5.71 -2.80 0.49
C LEU A 95 -7.07 -3.34 0.06
N ARG A 96 -7.08 -4.47 -0.66
CA ARG A 96 -8.32 -5.10 -1.09
C ARG A 96 -9.24 -5.39 0.09
N TRP A 97 -8.70 -5.97 1.16
CA TRP A 97 -9.49 -6.23 2.36
C TRP A 97 -10.07 -4.94 2.93
N ALA A 98 -9.27 -3.88 3.06
CA ALA A 98 -9.74 -2.58 3.52
C ALA A 98 -10.84 -1.99 2.62
N GLU A 99 -10.74 -2.14 1.30
CA GLU A 99 -11.78 -1.73 0.35
C GLU A 99 -13.09 -2.53 0.52
N GLU A 100 -13.00 -3.78 0.96
CA GLU A 100 -14.11 -4.73 1.11
C GLU A 100 -14.77 -4.69 2.52
N SER A 101 -14.22 -3.95 3.48
CA SER A 101 -14.67 -3.93 4.89
C SER A 101 -16.01 -3.23 5.18
N GLY A 102 -16.86 -3.00 4.18
CA GLY A 102 -18.21 -2.47 4.37
C GLY A 102 -18.25 -1.18 5.20
N SER A 103 -18.92 -1.21 6.36
CA SER A 103 -19.05 -0.08 7.28
C SER A 103 -17.73 0.36 7.92
N GLU A 104 -16.73 -0.52 8.01
CA GLU A 104 -15.41 -0.23 8.59
C GLU A 104 -14.40 0.24 7.55
N ARG A 105 -14.78 0.28 6.26
CA ARG A 105 -13.90 0.63 5.13
C ARG A 105 -13.05 1.88 5.38
N GLU A 106 -13.63 2.95 5.94
CA GLU A 106 -12.87 4.17 6.22
C GLU A 106 -11.75 3.93 7.24
N VAL A 107 -12.05 3.20 8.32
CA VAL A 107 -11.08 2.88 9.38
C VAL A 107 -9.96 2.04 8.80
N GLU A 108 -10.32 1.00 8.07
CA GLU A 108 -9.38 0.06 7.47
C GLU A 108 -8.48 0.73 6.42
N LEU A 109 -9.01 1.66 5.62
CA LEU A 109 -8.22 2.43 4.66
C LEU A 109 -7.19 3.33 5.35
N ARG A 110 -7.53 3.92 6.51
CA ARG A 110 -6.55 4.68 7.33
C ARG A 110 -5.45 3.77 7.88
N VAL A 111 -5.84 2.62 8.42
CA VAL A 111 -4.89 1.63 8.98
C VAL A 111 -3.97 1.14 7.87
N TRP A 112 -4.52 0.81 6.71
CA TRP A 112 -3.74 0.41 5.54
C TRP A 112 -2.75 1.50 5.12
N ALA A 113 -3.20 2.76 5.01
CA ALA A 113 -2.36 3.86 4.54
C ALA A 113 -1.15 4.09 5.46
N THR A 114 -1.36 4.04 6.77
CA THR A 114 -0.31 4.25 7.77
C THR A 114 0.61 3.03 7.89
N SER A 115 0.04 1.85 8.15
CA SER A 115 0.81 0.62 8.38
C SER A 115 1.59 0.13 7.16
N SER A 116 1.13 0.40 5.94
CA SER A 116 1.83 -0.01 4.72
C SER A 116 3.15 0.73 4.53
N ILE A 117 3.20 2.01 4.91
CA ILE A 117 4.43 2.81 4.82
C ILE A 117 5.46 2.28 5.81
N ASP A 118 5.06 2.08 7.06
CA ASP A 118 5.94 1.57 8.10
C ASP A 118 6.47 0.18 7.74
N TYR A 119 5.60 -0.68 7.20
CA TYR A 119 5.99 -1.99 6.70
C TYR A 119 7.02 -1.92 5.57
N LEU A 120 6.80 -1.06 4.56
CA LEU A 120 7.75 -0.91 3.45
C LEU A 120 9.09 -0.32 3.90
N TYR A 121 9.10 0.55 4.90
CA TYR A 121 10.34 1.01 5.54
C TYR A 121 11.13 -0.14 6.16
N GLU A 122 10.44 -1.01 6.88
CA GLU A 122 11.07 -2.15 7.54
C GLU A 122 11.64 -3.14 6.52
N VAL A 123 10.88 -3.43 5.45
CA VAL A 123 11.35 -4.27 4.34
C VAL A 123 12.64 -3.71 3.75
N VAL A 124 12.68 -2.41 3.46
CA VAL A 124 13.87 -1.79 2.89
C VAL A 124 15.04 -1.80 3.87
N ARG A 125 14.79 -1.54 5.16
CA ARG A 125 15.81 -1.60 6.21
C ARG A 125 16.46 -2.98 6.27
N LEU A 126 15.66 -4.04 6.24
CA LEU A 126 16.16 -5.42 6.28
C LEU A 126 17.00 -5.77 5.04
N LEU A 127 16.58 -5.32 3.86
CA LEU A 127 17.34 -5.54 2.63
C LEU A 127 18.66 -4.75 2.60
N GLU A 128 18.68 -3.52 3.11
CA GLU A 128 19.92 -2.72 3.21
C GLU A 128 20.93 -3.33 4.20
N VAL A 129 20.47 -3.87 5.33
CA VAL A 129 21.33 -4.58 6.30
C VAL A 129 21.93 -5.83 5.66
N HIS A 130 21.15 -6.59 4.90
CA HIS A 130 21.63 -7.80 4.22
C HIS A 130 22.73 -7.50 3.19
N ASN A 131 22.68 -6.35 2.52
CA ASN A 131 23.70 -5.91 1.55
C ASN A 131 25.00 -5.39 2.19
N SER A 132 25.03 -5.22 3.51
CA SER A 132 26.18 -4.70 4.25
C SER A 132 27.04 -5.80 4.89
N CYS A 133 26.66 -7.06 4.72
CA CYS A 133 27.39 -8.25 5.15
C CYS A 133 27.98 -8.98 3.93
#